data_AF-A0A227KE76-F1
#
_entry.id   AF-A0A227KE76-F1
#
_cell.length_a   1.000
_cell.length_b   1.000
_cell.length_c   1.000
_cell.angle_alpha   90.00
_cell.angle_beta   90.00
_cell.angle_gamma   90.00
#
_symmetry.space_group_name_H-M   'P 1'
#
loop_
_entity.id
_entity.type
_entity.pdbx_description
1 polymer ?
#
loop_
_entity_poly.entity_id
_entity_poly.type
_entity_poly.pdbx_seq_one_letter_code
_entity_poly.pdbx_strand_id
1 'polypeptide(L)'
;MNEDFSWVTFYPALCNGLKKYASDRRALLAFLFEKLPEETTYLHNPEGVKVRDIDPFTFLGVMNRHISDPKKSLVAEAFKEFFEVKEPIPQNFHGIPPLSNENSMFFSFKDGKTAEDIQNLWNFFLALLDNSQDVGSMFDRLTTTQYGIKFNLTIGMYWVCPDVYFPLDGPSRRFLQEHGIEVGHKVPSFAEYKTIIEEVKSKVCEKPFNQESFAKITRSIFLNDIVKK
;
A
#
# COMPACT_ATOMS: atom_id res chain seq x y z
N MET A 1 -11.76 -12.60 -20.83
CA MET A 1 -10.40 -12.25 -20.38
C MET A 1 -10.22 -12.88 -19.01
N ASN A 2 -9.15 -13.65 -18.80
CA ASN A 2 -8.88 -14.24 -17.50
C ASN A 2 -8.73 -13.15 -16.46
N GLU A 3 -9.34 -13.33 -15.29
CA GLU A 3 -9.09 -12.50 -14.13
C GLU A 3 -7.64 -12.71 -13.70
N ASP A 4 -6.90 -11.62 -13.50
CA ASP A 4 -5.52 -11.67 -13.04
C ASP A 4 -5.47 -11.16 -11.60
N PHE A 5 -5.02 -12.04 -10.71
CA PHE A 5 -4.76 -11.77 -9.30
C PHE A 5 -3.30 -12.06 -8.94
N SER A 6 -2.40 -12.18 -9.91
CA SER A 6 -0.97 -12.47 -9.66
C SER A 6 -0.31 -11.44 -8.74
N TRP A 7 -0.82 -10.20 -8.72
CA TRP A 7 -0.39 -9.15 -7.78
C TRP A 7 -0.56 -9.55 -6.30
N VAL A 8 -1.54 -10.39 -5.97
CA VAL A 8 -1.76 -10.91 -4.60
C VAL A 8 -0.56 -11.71 -4.11
N THR A 9 0.17 -12.38 -5.01
CA THR A 9 1.39 -13.14 -4.68
C THR A 9 2.67 -12.32 -4.92
N PHE A 10 2.68 -11.49 -5.96
CA PHE A 10 3.84 -10.66 -6.30
C PHE A 10 4.18 -9.63 -5.21
N TYR A 11 3.18 -8.95 -4.63
CA TYR A 11 3.44 -7.89 -3.66
C TYR A 11 4.03 -8.42 -2.34
N PRO A 12 3.53 -9.51 -1.72
CA PRO A 12 4.19 -10.11 -0.57
C PRO A 12 5.63 -10.56 -0.85
N ALA A 13 5.89 -11.11 -2.05
CA ALA A 13 7.24 -11.49 -2.45
C ALA A 13 8.17 -10.28 -2.60
N LEU A 14 7.67 -9.22 -3.23
CA LEU A 14 8.35 -7.92 -3.31
C LEU A 14 8.67 -7.37 -1.92
N CYS A 15 7.72 -7.40 -0.99
CA CYS A 15 7.91 -6.92 0.38
C CYS A 15 8.98 -7.73 1.14
N ASN A 16 9.07 -9.04 0.88
CA ASN A 16 10.13 -9.89 1.42
C ASN A 16 11.53 -9.55 0.87
N GLY A 17 11.62 -9.05 -0.36
CA GLY A 17 12.86 -8.46 -0.89
C GLY A 17 13.17 -7.12 -0.23
N LEU A 18 12.18 -6.24 -0.18
CA LEU A 18 12.29 -4.88 0.37
C LEU A 18 12.77 -4.86 1.83
N LYS A 19 12.32 -5.80 2.68
CA LYS A 19 12.70 -5.84 4.10
C LYS A 19 14.22 -5.95 4.34
N LYS A 20 14.96 -6.52 3.38
CA LYS A 20 16.43 -6.64 3.45
C LYS A 20 17.14 -5.28 3.48
N TYR A 21 16.45 -4.21 3.05
CA TYR A 21 16.98 -2.85 2.95
C TYR A 21 16.55 -1.95 4.11
N ALA A 22 15.94 -2.50 5.17
CA ALA A 22 15.49 -1.70 6.32
C ALA A 22 16.63 -0.91 6.99
N SER A 23 17.87 -1.40 6.90
CA SER A 23 19.11 -0.75 7.38
C SER A 23 19.92 -0.03 6.28
N ASP A 24 19.57 -0.22 5.00
CA ASP A 24 20.23 0.44 3.85
C ASP A 24 19.22 1.00 2.85
N ARG A 25 18.45 2.00 3.31
CA ARG A 25 17.42 2.69 2.52
C ARG A 25 18.01 3.58 1.43
N ARG A 26 19.31 3.90 1.52
CA ARG A 26 20.03 4.67 0.51
C ARG A 26 20.19 3.87 -0.78
N ALA A 27 20.41 2.57 -0.69
CA ALA A 27 20.41 1.69 -1.87
C ALA A 27 19.05 1.69 -2.59
N LEU A 28 17.94 1.74 -1.85
CA LEU A 28 16.60 1.85 -2.44
C LEU A 28 16.43 3.16 -3.23
N LEU A 29 16.85 4.29 -2.65
CA LEU A 29 16.78 5.58 -3.33
C LEU A 29 17.71 5.66 -4.55
N ALA A 30 18.93 5.12 -4.44
CA ALA A 30 19.85 5.05 -5.55
C ALA A 30 19.23 4.27 -6.73
N PHE A 31 18.66 3.09 -6.43
CA PHE A 31 17.94 2.29 -7.41
C PHE A 31 16.78 3.06 -8.05
N LEU A 32 15.90 3.66 -7.24
CA LEU A 32 14.74 4.42 -7.72
C LEU A 32 15.16 5.57 -8.65
N PHE A 33 16.15 6.37 -8.25
CA PHE A 33 16.59 7.52 -9.03
C PHE A 33 17.37 7.15 -10.29
N GLU A 34 18.04 5.99 -10.31
CA GLU A 34 18.78 5.52 -11.48
C GLU A 34 17.87 4.81 -12.48
N LYS A 35 17.01 3.90 -12.01
CA LYS A 35 16.21 3.02 -12.88
C LYS A 35 14.83 3.58 -13.21
N LEU A 36 14.26 4.41 -12.35
CA LEU A 36 12.89 4.92 -12.47
C LEU A 36 12.82 6.45 -12.31
N PRO A 37 13.63 7.23 -13.05
CA PRO A 37 13.73 8.68 -12.85
C PRO A 37 12.43 9.44 -13.17
N GLU A 38 11.62 8.96 -14.13
CA GLU A 38 10.35 9.60 -14.49
C GLU A 38 9.28 9.41 -13.42
N GLU A 39 9.23 8.21 -12.84
CA GLU A 39 8.25 7.80 -11.85
C GLU A 39 8.54 8.40 -10.47
N THR A 40 9.76 8.86 -10.23
CA THR A 40 10.26 9.34 -8.93
C THR A 40 10.44 10.85 -8.85
N THR A 41 9.95 11.59 -9.85
CA THR A 41 10.03 13.06 -9.95
C THR A 41 9.42 13.82 -8.75
N TYR A 42 8.54 13.19 -7.97
CA TYR A 42 7.88 13.76 -6.79
C TYR A 42 8.65 13.54 -5.47
N LEU A 43 9.72 12.74 -5.48
CA LEU A 43 10.48 12.39 -4.29
C LEU A 43 11.51 13.49 -3.96
N HIS A 44 10.99 14.67 -3.63
CA HIS A 44 11.76 15.82 -3.18
C HIS A 44 11.07 16.51 -1.99
N ASN A 45 11.85 17.28 -1.24
CA ASN A 45 11.34 18.16 -0.19
C ASN A 45 10.66 19.43 -0.80
N PRO A 46 10.03 20.30 0.01
CA PRO A 46 9.38 21.52 -0.48
C PRO A 46 10.33 22.45 -1.26
N GLU A 47 11.64 22.39 -1.00
CA GLU A 47 12.67 23.16 -1.69
C GLU A 47 13.15 22.54 -3.01
N GLY A 48 12.57 21.41 -3.44
CA GLY A 48 12.93 20.72 -4.68
C GLY A 48 14.18 19.84 -4.58
N VAL A 49 14.71 19.63 -3.39
CA VAL A 49 15.87 18.75 -3.15
C VAL A 49 15.40 17.31 -3.00
N LYS A 50 16.00 16.39 -3.78
CA LYS A 50 15.71 14.95 -3.69
C LYS A 50 15.80 14.45 -2.24
N VAL A 51 14.85 13.59 -1.86
CA VAL A 51 14.84 12.97 -0.53
C VAL A 51 16.08 12.11 -0.32
N ARG A 52 16.51 12.00 0.94
CA ARG A 52 17.72 11.24 1.35
C ARG A 52 17.38 9.97 2.14
N ASP A 53 16.12 9.79 2.50
CA ASP A 53 15.58 8.59 3.13
C ASP A 53 14.17 8.33 2.58
N ILE A 54 13.70 7.08 2.68
CA ILE A 54 12.40 6.66 2.16
C ILE A 54 11.80 5.57 3.05
N ASP A 55 10.49 5.66 3.30
CA ASP A 55 9.73 4.61 3.98
C ASP A 55 9.24 3.53 2.98
N PRO A 56 8.93 2.31 3.45
CA PRO A 56 8.60 1.20 2.55
C PRO A 56 7.28 1.41 1.81
N PHE A 57 6.32 2.15 2.37
CA PHE A 57 5.04 2.40 1.71
C PHE A 57 5.16 3.47 0.62
N THR A 58 5.99 4.50 0.82
CA THR A 58 6.34 5.44 -0.27
C THR A 58 7.11 4.74 -1.38
N PHE A 59 8.02 3.81 -1.05
CA PHE A 59 8.74 3.00 -2.03
C PHE A 59 7.77 2.16 -2.89
N LEU A 60 6.87 1.40 -2.24
CA LEU A 60 5.82 0.64 -2.93
C LEU A 60 4.89 1.57 -3.73
N GLY A 61 4.66 2.78 -3.21
CA GLY A 61 3.88 3.83 -3.83
C GLY A 61 4.33 4.20 -5.23
N VAL A 62 5.62 4.06 -5.58
CA VAL A 62 6.14 4.35 -6.93
C VAL A 62 5.37 3.57 -8.01
N MET A 63 5.03 2.31 -7.75
CA MET A 63 4.21 1.47 -8.64
C MET A 63 2.71 1.75 -8.53
N ASN A 64 2.26 2.25 -7.37
CA ASN A 64 0.84 2.38 -7.01
C ASN A 64 0.28 3.81 -7.14
N ARG A 65 0.99 4.73 -7.82
CA ARG A 65 0.43 6.05 -8.19
C ARG A 65 -0.51 5.92 -9.38
N HIS A 66 -1.21 7.01 -9.72
CA HIS A 66 -2.01 7.08 -10.95
C HIS A 66 -1.11 7.22 -12.19
N ILE A 67 -0.40 6.14 -12.50
CA ILE A 67 0.34 5.94 -13.75
C ILE A 67 -0.36 4.87 -14.58
N SER A 68 -0.13 4.88 -15.90
CA SER A 68 -0.73 3.91 -16.82
C SER A 68 -0.25 2.47 -16.53
N ASP A 69 -1.07 1.46 -16.79
CA ASP A 69 -0.70 0.05 -16.58
C ASP A 69 0.61 -0.39 -17.26
N PRO A 70 0.96 0.08 -18.48
CA PRO A 70 2.29 -0.19 -19.05
C PRO A 70 3.44 0.36 -18.18
N LYS A 71 3.28 1.55 -17.60
CA LYS A 71 4.27 2.13 -16.67
C LYS A 71 4.33 1.35 -15.36
N LYS A 72 3.19 0.90 -14.82
CA LYS A 72 3.18 0.02 -13.64
C LYS A 72 3.91 -1.28 -13.91
N SER A 73 3.74 -1.86 -15.10
CA SER A 73 4.43 -3.09 -15.53
C SER A 73 5.95 -2.87 -15.60
N LEU A 74 6.41 -1.73 -16.13
CA LEU A 74 7.84 -1.36 -16.14
C LEU A 74 8.41 -1.24 -14.73
N VAL A 75 7.69 -0.59 -13.81
CA VAL A 75 8.11 -0.50 -12.40
C VAL A 75 8.14 -1.88 -11.74
N ALA A 76 7.11 -2.71 -11.99
CA ALA A 76 7.03 -4.07 -11.46
C ALA A 76 8.20 -4.94 -11.94
N GLU A 77 8.58 -4.84 -13.21
CA GLU A 77 9.74 -5.56 -13.76
C GLU A 77 11.04 -5.09 -13.12
N ALA A 78 11.26 -3.76 -13.03
CA ALA A 78 12.45 -3.20 -12.38
C ALA A 78 12.56 -3.65 -10.91
N PHE A 79 11.43 -3.69 -10.20
CA PHE A 79 11.36 -4.17 -8.82
C PHE A 79 11.65 -5.68 -8.75
N LYS A 80 11.06 -6.48 -9.65
CA LYS A 80 11.28 -7.92 -9.74
C LYS A 80 12.75 -8.24 -9.92
N GLU A 81 13.42 -7.55 -10.84
CA GLU A 81 14.86 -7.70 -11.09
C GLU A 81 15.69 -7.29 -9.87
N PHE A 82 15.40 -6.12 -9.29
CA PHE A 82 16.19 -5.58 -8.17
C PHE A 82 16.12 -6.45 -6.91
N PHE A 83 14.97 -7.06 -6.64
CA PHE A 83 14.75 -7.90 -5.45
C PHE A 83 14.84 -9.41 -5.73
N GLU A 84 15.12 -9.81 -6.98
CA GLU A 84 15.17 -11.21 -7.43
C GLU A 84 13.86 -11.98 -7.14
N VAL A 85 12.71 -11.31 -7.32
CA VAL A 85 11.37 -11.89 -7.07
C VAL A 85 11.08 -12.95 -8.13
N LYS A 86 10.60 -14.13 -7.71
CA LYS A 86 10.34 -15.26 -8.63
C LYS A 86 8.93 -15.21 -9.24
N GLU A 87 7.99 -14.70 -8.47
CA GLU A 87 6.58 -14.51 -8.80
C GLU A 87 6.45 -13.65 -10.07
N PRO A 88 5.54 -14.02 -11.00
CA PRO A 88 5.35 -13.24 -12.22
C PRO A 88 4.88 -11.82 -11.90
N ILE A 89 5.27 -10.84 -12.73
CA ILE A 89 4.70 -9.50 -12.61
C ILE A 89 3.20 -9.53 -12.94
N PRO A 90 2.40 -8.64 -12.34
CA PRO A 90 0.99 -8.49 -12.69
C PRO A 90 0.80 -8.11 -14.16
N GLN A 91 -0.15 -8.76 -14.82
CA GLN A 91 -0.57 -8.42 -16.19
C GLN A 91 -1.60 -7.28 -16.21
N ASN A 92 -2.31 -7.08 -15.09
CA ASN A 92 -3.05 -5.84 -14.81
C ASN A 92 -3.06 -5.54 -13.31
N PHE A 93 -3.42 -4.30 -12.98
CA PHE A 93 -3.34 -3.75 -11.61
C PHE A 93 -4.74 -3.43 -11.05
N HIS A 94 -5.80 -4.02 -11.62
CA HIS A 94 -7.14 -3.83 -11.11
C HIS A 94 -7.29 -4.48 -9.72
N GLY A 95 -7.87 -3.73 -8.78
CA GLY A 95 -7.98 -4.16 -7.38
C GLY A 95 -6.91 -3.58 -6.46
N ILE A 96 -5.89 -2.93 -7.02
CA ILE A 96 -4.84 -2.29 -6.22
C ILE A 96 -5.22 -0.82 -5.98
N PRO A 97 -5.54 -0.43 -4.74
CA PRO A 97 -5.90 0.95 -4.43
C PRO A 97 -4.70 1.87 -4.69
N PRO A 98 -4.86 2.92 -5.52
CA PRO A 98 -3.77 3.83 -5.82
C PRO A 98 -3.59 4.91 -4.73
N LEU A 99 -2.40 5.50 -4.65
CA LEU A 99 -2.22 6.77 -3.94
C LEU A 99 -2.70 7.94 -4.79
N SER A 100 -3.23 8.95 -4.12
CA SER A 100 -3.40 10.27 -4.75
C SER A 100 -2.04 10.82 -5.19
N ASN A 101 -1.99 11.36 -6.40
CA ASN A 101 -0.78 11.99 -6.94
C ASN A 101 -0.31 13.19 -6.11
N GLU A 102 -1.23 13.85 -5.42
CA GLU A 102 -0.98 15.02 -4.57
C GLU A 102 -0.38 14.65 -3.20
N ASN A 103 -0.56 13.40 -2.77
CA ASN A 103 -0.08 12.91 -1.47
C ASN A 103 0.46 11.48 -1.61
N SER A 104 1.57 11.35 -2.34
CA SER A 104 2.19 10.06 -2.67
C SER A 104 3.35 9.67 -1.73
N MET A 105 3.60 10.44 -0.67
CA MET A 105 4.57 10.13 0.38
C MET A 105 3.84 9.86 1.70
N PHE A 106 4.25 8.84 2.45
CA PHE A 106 3.70 8.49 3.76
C PHE A 106 4.32 9.30 4.90
N PHE A 107 5.36 10.08 4.63
CA PHE A 107 5.97 11.00 5.59
C PHE A 107 5.86 12.45 5.09
N SER A 108 6.14 13.37 6.01
CA SER A 108 6.08 14.82 5.76
C SER A 108 7.35 15.52 6.22
N PHE A 109 7.52 16.77 5.77
CA PHE A 109 8.59 17.69 6.20
C PHE A 109 8.10 18.75 7.20
N LYS A 110 6.80 18.75 7.52
CA LYS A 110 6.11 19.89 8.16
C LYS A 110 6.57 20.20 9.59
N ASP A 111 7.09 19.23 10.32
CA ASP A 111 7.39 19.34 11.75
C ASP A 111 8.83 18.91 12.12
N GLY A 112 9.68 18.69 11.12
CA GLY A 112 11.07 18.26 11.32
C GLY A 112 11.23 16.81 11.83
N LYS A 113 10.15 16.01 11.89
CA LYS A 113 10.19 14.61 12.36
C LYS A 113 10.40 13.59 11.26
N THR A 114 10.70 14.02 10.04
CA THR A 114 10.80 13.16 8.84
C THR A 114 11.59 11.87 9.06
N ALA A 115 12.74 11.92 9.73
CA ALA A 115 13.55 10.74 9.99
C ALA A 115 12.88 9.75 10.97
N GLU A 116 12.22 10.26 12.00
CA GLU A 116 11.45 9.47 12.97
C GLU A 116 10.21 8.85 12.31
N ASP A 117 9.49 9.65 11.52
CA ASP A 117 8.31 9.22 10.75
C ASP A 117 8.63 8.07 9.79
N ILE A 118 9.74 8.18 9.05
CA ILE A 118 10.22 7.11 8.16
C ILE A 118 10.61 5.87 8.97
N GLN A 119 11.29 6.04 10.10
CA GLN A 119 11.67 4.91 10.96
C GLN A 119 10.44 4.19 11.55
N ASN A 120 9.43 4.94 12.00
CA ASN A 120 8.19 4.38 12.52
C ASN A 120 7.47 3.52 11.46
N LEU A 121 7.45 3.97 10.21
CA LEU A 121 6.86 3.23 9.09
C LEU A 121 7.64 1.98 8.72
N TRP A 122 8.98 2.01 8.77
CA TRP A 122 9.80 0.81 8.62
C TRP A 122 9.55 -0.21 9.73
N ASN A 123 9.49 0.23 10.98
CA ASN A 123 9.17 -0.66 12.10
C ASN A 123 7.79 -1.31 11.91
N PHE A 124 6.80 -0.53 11.47
CA PHE A 124 5.45 -1.04 11.22
C PHE A 124 5.40 -2.04 10.06
N PHE A 125 6.09 -1.74 8.96
CA PHE A 125 6.22 -2.65 7.82
C PHE A 125 6.85 -3.99 8.20
N LEU A 126 7.93 -3.98 9.00
CA LEU A 126 8.55 -5.21 9.50
C LEU A 126 7.59 -5.99 10.43
N ALA A 127 6.88 -5.29 11.32
CA ALA A 127 5.89 -5.90 12.19
C ALA A 127 4.74 -6.58 11.41
N LEU A 128 4.30 -6.01 10.28
CA LEU A 128 3.32 -6.64 9.39
C LEU A 128 3.85 -7.95 8.80
N LEU A 129 5.09 -7.94 8.29
CA LEU A 129 5.71 -9.13 7.67
C LEU A 129 5.98 -10.25 8.66
N ASP A 130 6.31 -9.91 9.91
CA ASP A 130 6.56 -10.88 10.98
C ASP A 130 5.26 -11.31 11.70
N ASN A 131 4.09 -10.80 11.27
CA ASN A 131 2.80 -11.01 11.92
C ASN A 131 2.86 -10.75 13.45
N SER A 132 3.53 -9.66 13.82
CA SER A 132 3.77 -9.28 15.20
C SER A 132 2.46 -8.96 15.93
N GLN A 133 2.40 -9.28 17.23
CA GLN A 133 1.28 -8.90 18.09
C GLN A 133 1.20 -7.37 18.29
N ASP A 134 2.29 -6.64 18.04
CA ASP A 134 2.36 -5.19 18.24
C ASP A 134 1.71 -4.38 17.11
N VAL A 135 1.37 -5.01 15.98
CA VAL A 135 0.80 -4.34 14.79
C VAL A 135 -0.35 -3.41 15.16
N GLY A 136 -1.26 -3.86 16.04
CA GLY A 136 -2.40 -3.03 16.45
C GLY A 136 -2.00 -1.77 17.21
N SER A 137 -1.12 -1.90 18.19
CA SER A 137 -0.63 -0.74 18.97
C SER A 137 0.14 0.25 18.11
N MET A 138 0.91 -0.25 17.13
CA MET A 138 1.66 0.59 16.20
C MET A 138 0.72 1.31 15.21
N PHE A 139 -0.29 0.61 14.70
CA PHE A 139 -1.32 1.20 13.85
C PHE A 139 -2.03 2.35 14.56
N ASP A 140 -2.49 2.12 15.80
CA ASP A 140 -3.18 3.14 16.60
C ASP A 140 -2.27 4.33 16.88
N ARG A 141 -1.00 4.09 17.26
CA ARG A 141 -0.02 5.16 17.47
C ARG A 141 0.20 5.97 16.20
N LEU A 142 0.48 5.32 15.07
CA LEU A 142 0.77 5.98 13.80
C LEU A 142 -0.40 6.86 13.34
N THR A 143 -1.61 6.31 13.35
CA THR A 143 -2.81 7.01 12.84
C THR A 143 -3.30 8.14 13.74
N THR A 144 -2.88 8.17 15.00
CA THR A 144 -3.23 9.23 15.96
C THR A 144 -2.14 10.30 16.11
N THR A 145 -0.87 9.93 15.92
CA THR A 145 0.26 10.83 16.26
C THR A 145 1.10 11.28 15.06
N GLN A 146 1.19 10.50 13.98
CA GLN A 146 2.06 10.80 12.85
C GLN A 146 1.32 11.62 11.79
N TYR A 147 1.86 12.80 11.46
CA TYR A 147 1.24 13.69 10.49
C TYR A 147 1.20 13.04 9.10
N GLY A 148 0.04 13.09 8.44
CA GLY A 148 -0.14 12.51 7.11
C GLY A 148 -0.52 11.04 7.09
N ILE A 149 -0.43 10.34 8.23
CA ILE A 149 -0.92 8.96 8.35
C ILE A 149 -2.40 8.96 8.72
N LYS A 150 -3.22 8.49 7.78
CA LYS A 150 -4.66 8.31 7.87
C LYS A 150 -5.04 6.95 7.27
N PHE A 151 -6.10 6.90 6.46
CA PHE A 151 -6.54 5.71 5.74
C PHE A 151 -5.52 5.18 4.73
N ASN A 152 -4.54 5.98 4.30
CA ASN A 152 -3.42 5.50 3.49
C ASN A 152 -2.65 4.37 4.18
N LEU A 153 -2.63 4.30 5.52
CA LEU A 153 -2.01 3.16 6.21
C LEU A 153 -2.72 1.84 5.88
N THR A 154 -4.05 1.84 5.80
CA THR A 154 -4.84 0.64 5.42
C THR A 154 -4.60 0.22 3.97
N ILE A 155 -4.32 1.17 3.08
CA ILE A 155 -3.89 0.90 1.69
C ILE A 155 -2.51 0.23 1.71
N GLY A 156 -1.56 0.79 2.47
CA GLY A 156 -0.23 0.21 2.62
C GLY A 156 -0.26 -1.20 3.21
N MET A 157 -1.06 -1.43 4.25
CA MET A 157 -1.26 -2.76 4.84
C MET A 157 -1.82 -3.76 3.83
N TYR A 158 -2.78 -3.33 3.00
CA TYR A 158 -3.35 -4.17 1.96
C TYR A 158 -2.33 -4.55 0.87
N TRP A 159 -1.45 -3.63 0.49
CA TRP A 159 -0.36 -3.97 -0.43
C TRP A 159 0.60 -5.01 0.16
N VAL A 160 0.89 -4.94 1.46
CA VAL A 160 1.86 -5.83 2.11
C VAL A 160 1.25 -7.22 2.37
N CYS A 161 0.02 -7.28 2.91
CA CYS A 161 -0.69 -8.53 3.23
C CYS A 161 -2.12 -8.51 2.63
N PRO A 162 -2.27 -8.74 1.31
CA PRO A 162 -3.53 -8.57 0.59
C PRO A 162 -4.64 -9.58 0.95
N ASP A 163 -4.28 -10.67 1.61
CA ASP A 163 -5.18 -11.70 2.12
C ASP A 163 -5.58 -11.49 3.59
N VAL A 164 -4.92 -10.56 4.29
CA VAL A 164 -5.15 -10.28 5.72
C VAL A 164 -5.95 -8.99 5.94
N TYR A 165 -5.59 -7.93 5.22
CA TYR A 165 -6.15 -6.59 5.41
C TYR A 165 -7.03 -6.18 4.22
N PHE A 166 -7.93 -5.22 4.44
CA PHE A 166 -8.78 -4.67 3.38
C PHE A 166 -8.64 -3.14 3.36
N PRO A 167 -8.46 -2.49 2.20
CA PRO A 167 -8.21 -1.05 2.16
C PRO A 167 -9.47 -0.28 2.55
N LEU A 168 -9.29 0.85 3.24
CA LEU A 168 -10.37 1.77 3.61
C LEU A 168 -10.21 3.11 2.89
N ASP A 169 -9.78 3.12 1.63
CA ASP A 169 -9.76 4.31 0.78
C ASP A 169 -11.19 4.76 0.41
N GLY A 170 -11.32 5.89 -0.30
CA GLY A 170 -12.64 6.49 -0.61
C GLY A 170 -13.60 5.53 -1.33
N PRO A 171 -13.19 4.95 -2.47
CA PRO A 171 -13.92 3.90 -3.19
C PRO A 171 -14.32 2.72 -2.29
N SER A 172 -13.37 2.17 -1.54
CA SER A 172 -13.64 1.02 -0.67
C SER A 172 -14.64 1.33 0.42
N ARG A 173 -14.52 2.47 1.12
CA ARG A 173 -15.51 2.86 2.13
C ARG A 173 -16.91 3.07 1.55
N ARG A 174 -17.03 3.64 0.34
CA ARG A 174 -18.33 3.80 -0.33
C ARG A 174 -18.96 2.45 -0.63
N PHE A 175 -18.18 1.54 -1.19
CA PHE A 175 -18.63 0.17 -1.44
C PHE A 175 -19.07 -0.53 -0.15
N LEU A 176 -18.30 -0.42 0.94
CA LEU A 176 -18.65 -1.00 2.23
C LEU A 176 -19.97 -0.44 2.78
N GLN A 177 -20.18 0.88 2.66
CA GLN A 177 -21.43 1.53 3.06
C GLN A 177 -22.64 1.00 2.28
N GLU A 178 -22.50 0.79 0.96
CA GLU A 178 -23.55 0.18 0.11
C GLU A 178 -23.88 -1.26 0.54
N HIS A 179 -22.98 -1.95 1.24
CA HIS A 179 -23.15 -3.31 1.76
C HIS A 179 -23.48 -3.34 3.27
N GLY A 180 -23.86 -2.20 3.86
CA GLY A 180 -24.24 -2.13 5.27
C GLY A 180 -23.09 -2.37 6.25
N ILE A 181 -21.87 -1.99 5.85
CA ILE A 181 -20.67 -1.98 6.69
C ILE A 181 -20.25 -0.53 6.85
N GLU A 182 -20.47 0.04 8.03
CA GLU A 182 -20.17 1.45 8.28
C GLU A 182 -18.70 1.67 8.59
N VAL A 183 -18.11 2.68 7.94
CA VAL A 183 -16.75 3.15 8.24
C VAL A 183 -16.83 4.65 8.48
N GLY A 184 -16.43 5.08 9.67
CA GLY A 184 -16.46 6.48 10.07
C GLY A 184 -15.55 7.39 9.23
N HIS A 185 -15.68 8.71 9.42
CA HIS A 185 -14.83 9.70 8.75
C HIS A 185 -13.40 9.76 9.28
N LYS A 186 -13.16 9.25 10.49
CA LYS A 186 -11.84 9.10 11.10
C LYS A 186 -11.35 7.68 10.89
N VAL A 187 -10.02 7.51 10.91
CA VAL A 187 -9.43 6.17 10.90
C VAL A 187 -9.91 5.44 12.16
N PRO A 188 -10.49 4.24 12.03
CA PRO A 188 -10.88 3.43 13.18
C PRO A 188 -9.65 3.04 14.00
N SER A 189 -9.82 2.70 15.27
CA SER A 189 -8.80 1.94 16.00
C SER A 189 -8.53 0.60 15.32
N PHE A 190 -7.40 -0.03 15.60
CA PHE A 190 -7.09 -1.33 15.01
C PHE A 190 -8.11 -2.41 15.38
N ALA A 191 -8.68 -2.36 16.60
CA ALA A 191 -9.74 -3.28 17.01
C ALA A 191 -11.01 -3.11 16.17
N GLU A 192 -11.46 -1.86 15.97
CA GLU A 192 -12.59 -1.54 15.10
C GLU A 192 -12.29 -1.91 13.64
N TYR A 193 -11.07 -1.68 13.16
CA TYR A 193 -10.63 -2.08 11.83
C TYR A 193 -10.70 -3.59 11.62
N LYS A 194 -10.28 -4.38 12.62
CA LYS A 194 -10.41 -5.85 12.60
C LYS A 194 -11.89 -6.28 12.52
N THR A 195 -12.78 -5.62 13.26
CA THR A 195 -14.23 -5.87 13.16
C THR A 195 -14.74 -5.61 11.75
N ILE A 196 -14.35 -4.48 11.14
CA ILE A 196 -14.70 -4.16 9.75
C ILE A 196 -14.22 -5.26 8.80
N ILE A 197 -12.97 -5.72 8.92
CA ILE A 197 -12.41 -6.80 8.08
C ILE A 197 -13.24 -8.09 8.21
N GLU A 198 -13.64 -8.47 9.42
CA GLU A 198 -14.48 -9.66 9.64
C GLU A 198 -15.91 -9.49 9.08
N GLU A 199 -16.45 -8.28 9.09
CA GLU A 199 -17.70 -7.97 8.38
C GLU A 199 -17.54 -8.11 6.86
N VAL A 200 -16.45 -7.63 6.27
CA VAL A 200 -16.17 -7.81 4.84
C VAL A 200 -16.09 -9.30 4.49
N LYS A 201 -15.39 -10.09 5.30
CA LYS A 201 -15.29 -11.54 5.10
C LYS A 201 -16.63 -12.26 5.18
N SER A 202 -17.52 -11.82 6.08
CA SER A 202 -18.78 -12.52 6.33
C SER A 202 -19.92 -12.08 5.41
N LYS A 203 -20.01 -10.79 5.08
CA LYS A 203 -21.11 -10.20 4.30
C LYS A 203 -20.81 -10.08 2.80
N VAL A 204 -19.54 -9.92 2.42
CA VAL A 204 -19.15 -9.57 1.04
C VAL A 204 -18.38 -10.69 0.35
N CYS A 205 -17.43 -11.32 1.05
CA CYS A 205 -16.61 -12.36 0.43
C CYS A 205 -17.41 -13.63 0.14
N GLU A 206 -17.16 -14.21 -1.04
CA GLU A 206 -17.59 -15.58 -1.34
C GLU A 206 -16.90 -16.59 -0.41
N LYS A 207 -17.59 -17.71 -0.14
CA LYS A 207 -17.06 -18.81 0.67
C LYS A 207 -16.66 -19.99 -0.23
N PRO A 208 -15.52 -20.66 0.04
CA PRO A 208 -14.57 -20.41 1.13
C PRO A 208 -13.67 -19.19 0.87
N PHE A 209 -13.29 -18.50 1.96
CA PHE A 209 -12.32 -17.41 1.89
C PHE A 209 -10.94 -17.94 1.50
N ASN A 210 -10.26 -17.25 0.59
CA ASN A 210 -8.91 -17.56 0.14
C ASN A 210 -8.11 -16.27 -0.13
N GLN A 211 -6.86 -16.41 -0.55
CA GLN A 211 -5.94 -15.28 -0.76
C GLN A 211 -6.45 -14.22 -1.75
N GLU A 212 -7.33 -14.59 -2.68
CA GLU A 212 -7.87 -13.69 -3.71
C GLU A 212 -9.22 -13.08 -3.30
N SER A 213 -9.82 -13.49 -2.18
CA SER A 213 -11.17 -13.06 -1.79
C SER A 213 -11.31 -11.54 -1.69
N PHE A 214 -10.36 -10.85 -1.06
CA PHE A 214 -10.36 -9.39 -1.03
C PHE A 214 -10.03 -8.77 -2.39
N ALA A 215 -9.12 -9.38 -3.16
CA ALA A 215 -8.73 -8.90 -4.48
C ALA A 215 -9.89 -8.91 -5.48
N LYS A 216 -10.78 -9.91 -5.41
CA LYS A 216 -12.01 -9.98 -6.21
C LYS A 216 -12.93 -8.79 -5.92
N ILE A 217 -13.10 -8.46 -4.64
CA ILE A 217 -13.92 -7.33 -4.20
C ILE A 217 -13.31 -6.02 -4.70
N THR A 218 -12.05 -5.74 -4.37
CA THR A 218 -11.40 -4.48 -4.75
C THR A 218 -11.32 -4.34 -6.26
N ARG A 219 -11.09 -5.42 -7.01
CA ARG A 219 -11.17 -5.41 -8.48
C ARG A 219 -12.52 -4.89 -8.96
N SER A 220 -13.62 -5.38 -8.40
CA SER A 220 -14.97 -4.92 -8.77
C SER A 220 -15.20 -3.44 -8.47
N ILE A 221 -14.66 -2.95 -7.33
CA ILE A 221 -14.74 -1.55 -6.92
C ILE A 221 -14.06 -0.66 -7.97
N PHE A 222 -12.80 -0.96 -8.32
CA PHE A 222 -12.03 -0.11 -9.21
C PHE A 222 -12.44 -0.23 -10.69
N LEU A 223 -12.97 -1.38 -11.13
CA LEU A 223 -13.57 -1.50 -12.46
C LEU A 223 -14.81 -0.61 -12.60
N ASN A 224 -15.68 -0.60 -11.60
CA ASN A 224 -16.91 0.22 -11.61
C ASN A 224 -16.63 1.72 -11.51
N ASP A 225 -15.57 2.12 -10.79
CA ASP A 225 -15.13 3.51 -10.70
C ASP A 225 -14.48 4.04 -11.98
N ILE A 226 -13.81 3.17 -12.76
CA ILE A 226 -13.29 3.52 -14.09
C ILE A 226 -14.43 3.80 -15.08
N VAL A 227 -15.54 3.06 -15.00
CA VAL A 227 -16.71 3.24 -15.89
C VAL A 227 -17.54 4.48 -15.55
N LYS A 228 -17.41 5.02 -14.33
CA LYS A 228 -18.13 6.22 -13.87
C LYS A 228 -17.38 7.54 -14.11
N LYS A 229 -16.16 7.51 -14.66
CA LYS A 229 -15.37 8.68 -15.07
C LYS A 229 -15.39 8.84 -16.58
#